data_AF-A0A6P5P9A9-F1
#
_entry.id   AF-A0A6P5P9A9-F1
#
_cell.length_a   1.000
_cell.length_b   1.000
_cell.length_c   1.000
_cell.angle_alpha   90.00
_cell.angle_beta   90.00
_cell.angle_gamma   90.00
#
_symmetry.space_group_name_H-M   'P 1'
#
loop_
_entity.id
_entity.type
_entity.pdbx_description
1 polymer ?
#
loop_
_entity_poly.entity_id
_entity_poly.type
_entity_poly.pdbx_seq_one_letter_code
_entity_poly.pdbx_strand_id
1 'polypeptide(L)'
;MDSEFWMLVLCALLLLAFGLLSFLRLDSDLTLLWAAWMGQRPAEQALIGMVVWVTGASSGIGEELAFQLSKLGVSLVLSARRTQELERVKRRCLENGNMKEKDILVLPLDLADTSSHDTATKAVLREFGRIDILVNNAGESNYCFAVDANLDVFKVLMEVNYLGTVSLTKCVLPHMMERKQGKIVIMNSLAGIQPSPLCCGYIASKHALRGFANALRTELLDHPGITLSTICPGPVHSNIYKNYLTREAIKDNSVGDHDKRPSK
;
A
#
# COMPACT_ATOMS: atom_id res chain seq x y z
N MET A 1 -24.31 27.75 -42.91
CA MET A 1 -23.57 27.37 -41.69
C MET A 1 -24.45 26.37 -41.01
N ASP A 2 -24.12 25.11 -41.23
CA ASP A 2 -25.15 24.09 -41.42
C ASP A 2 -25.53 23.46 -40.09
N SER A 3 -26.73 22.89 -40.00
CA SER A 3 -27.23 22.23 -38.78
C SER A 3 -26.28 21.17 -38.23
N GLU A 4 -25.54 20.51 -39.12
CA GLU A 4 -24.47 19.56 -38.79
C GLU A 4 -23.31 20.20 -38.02
N PHE A 5 -22.90 21.42 -38.38
CA PHE A 5 -21.83 22.14 -37.69
C PHE A 5 -22.21 22.42 -36.24
N TRP A 6 -23.43 22.90 -36.00
CA TRP A 6 -23.92 23.17 -34.64
C TRP A 6 -24.12 21.89 -33.82
N MET A 7 -24.50 20.79 -34.47
CA MET A 7 -24.58 19.48 -33.83
C MET A 7 -23.21 18.98 -33.37
N LEU A 8 -22.17 19.15 -34.21
CA LEU A 8 -20.79 18.80 -33.85
C LEU A 8 -20.27 19.66 -32.69
N VAL A 9 -20.55 20.96 -32.70
CA VAL A 9 -20.19 21.87 -31.60
C VAL A 9 -20.88 21.46 -30.30
N LEU A 10 -22.18 21.13 -30.34
CA LEU A 10 -22.91 20.67 -29.15
C LEU A 10 -22.34 19.35 -28.61
N CYS A 11 -22.04 18.37 -29.49
CA CYS A 11 -21.38 17.13 -29.09
C CYS A 11 -20.02 17.37 -28.44
N ALA A 12 -19.20 18.28 -28.97
CA ALA A 12 -17.91 18.64 -28.39
C ALA A 12 -18.05 19.28 -27.00
N LEU A 13 -19.04 20.18 -26.83
CA LEU A 13 -19.33 20.82 -25.54
C LEU A 13 -19.83 19.80 -24.50
N LEU A 14 -20.68 18.85 -24.90
CA LEU A 14 -21.17 17.78 -24.02
C LEU A 14 -20.05 16.83 -23.60
N LEU A 15 -19.14 16.47 -24.52
CA LEU A 15 -17.96 15.65 -24.20
C LEU A 15 -17.00 16.38 -23.25
N LEU A 16 -16.77 17.69 -23.44
CA LEU A 16 -15.97 18.50 -22.53
C LEU A 16 -16.62 18.59 -21.14
N ALA A 17 -17.94 18.82 -21.07
CA ALA A 17 -18.67 18.86 -19.81
C ALA A 17 -18.65 17.51 -19.09
N PHE A 18 -18.80 16.41 -19.82
CA PHE A 18 -18.68 15.06 -19.27
C PHE A 18 -17.26 14.74 -18.78
N GLY A 19 -16.23 15.15 -19.53
CA GLY A 19 -14.84 15.01 -19.12
C GLY A 19 -14.53 15.80 -17.84
N LEU A 20 -15.03 17.03 -17.75
CA LEU A 20 -14.89 17.88 -16.56
C LEU A 20 -15.65 17.31 -15.36
N LEU A 21 -16.89 16.85 -15.54
CA LEU A 21 -17.67 16.21 -14.47
C LEU A 21 -17.02 14.92 -13.98
N SER A 22 -16.47 14.13 -14.90
CA SER A 22 -15.72 12.91 -14.57
C SER A 22 -14.46 13.24 -13.79
N PHE A 23 -13.68 14.24 -14.23
CA PHE A 23 -12.49 14.74 -13.51
C PHE A 23 -12.83 15.24 -12.11
N LEU A 24 -13.94 15.97 -11.95
CA LEU A 24 -14.38 16.47 -10.64
C LEU A 24 -14.90 15.37 -9.70
N ARG A 25 -15.27 14.20 -10.24
CA ARG A 25 -15.80 13.06 -9.45
C ARG A 25 -14.76 11.98 -9.16
N LEU A 26 -13.71 11.89 -9.96
CA LEU A 26 -12.68 10.86 -9.84
C LEU A 26 -11.49 11.44 -9.05
N ASP A 27 -11.03 10.73 -8.03
CA ASP A 27 -9.81 11.04 -7.26
C ASP A 27 -8.52 10.76 -8.06
N SER A 28 -8.53 11.07 -9.36
CA SER A 28 -7.52 10.63 -10.34
C SER A 28 -7.01 11.84 -11.13
N ASP A 29 -5.71 11.89 -11.40
CA ASP A 29 -5.16 12.91 -12.30
C ASP A 29 -5.58 12.64 -13.76
N LEU A 30 -5.38 13.64 -14.64
CA LEU A 30 -5.69 13.49 -16.07
C LEU A 30 -4.94 12.30 -16.70
N THR A 31 -3.77 11.94 -16.18
CA THR A 31 -2.98 10.76 -16.59
C THR A 31 -3.69 9.46 -16.27
N LEU A 32 -4.23 9.29 -15.06
CA LEU A 32 -4.98 8.13 -14.62
C LEU A 32 -6.37 8.06 -15.24
N LEU A 33 -7.01 9.20 -15.49
CA LEU A 33 -8.27 9.26 -16.24
C LEU A 33 -8.08 8.85 -17.69
N TRP A 34 -7.02 9.35 -18.31
CA TRP A 34 -6.61 8.94 -19.65
C TRP A 34 -6.19 7.47 -19.67
N ALA A 35 -5.46 6.97 -18.66
CA ALA A 35 -5.14 5.56 -18.55
C ALA A 35 -6.38 4.68 -18.25
N ALA A 36 -7.38 5.18 -17.54
CA ALA A 36 -8.63 4.47 -17.32
C ALA A 36 -9.52 4.43 -18.58
N TRP A 37 -9.46 5.50 -19.39
CA TRP A 37 -10.25 5.64 -20.61
C TRP A 37 -9.59 4.99 -21.84
N MET A 38 -8.29 5.22 -22.05
CA MET A 38 -7.49 4.74 -23.18
C MET A 38 -6.53 3.62 -22.82
N GLY A 39 -6.12 3.50 -21.56
CA GLY A 39 -5.29 2.38 -21.16
C GLY A 39 -6.10 1.09 -21.22
N GLN A 40 -5.47 0.02 -21.70
CA GLN A 40 -6.00 -1.29 -21.39
C GLN A 40 -5.98 -1.42 -19.87
N ARG A 41 -7.13 -1.73 -19.24
CA ARG A 41 -7.08 -2.29 -17.89
C ARG A 41 -6.00 -3.36 -17.94
N PRO A 42 -4.98 -3.35 -17.06
CA PRO A 42 -4.00 -4.42 -17.07
C PRO A 42 -4.82 -5.69 -17.08
N ALA A 43 -4.67 -6.47 -18.15
CA ALA A 43 -5.52 -7.62 -18.37
C ALA A 43 -5.53 -8.36 -17.03
N GLU A 44 -6.68 -8.62 -16.42
CA GLU A 44 -6.71 -9.32 -15.12
C GLU A 44 -5.90 -10.64 -15.22
N GLN A 45 -5.81 -11.17 -16.45
CA GLN A 45 -4.91 -12.24 -16.88
C GLN A 45 -3.42 -12.03 -16.60
N ALA A 46 -2.91 -10.80 -16.61
CA ALA A 46 -1.51 -10.46 -16.38
C ALA A 46 -1.04 -10.71 -14.95
N LEU A 47 -1.97 -10.83 -13.99
CA LEU A 47 -1.65 -11.17 -12.60
C LEU A 47 -1.81 -12.66 -12.30
N ILE A 48 -2.46 -13.43 -13.17
CA ILE A 48 -2.73 -14.85 -12.93
C ILE A 48 -1.42 -15.60 -12.69
N GLY A 49 -1.39 -16.36 -11.59
CA GLY A 49 -0.25 -17.16 -11.16
C GLY A 49 0.88 -16.35 -10.51
N MET A 50 0.80 -15.02 -10.42
CA MET A 50 1.81 -14.23 -9.71
C MET A 50 1.73 -14.44 -8.21
N VAL A 51 2.88 -14.36 -7.53
CA VAL A 51 2.97 -14.35 -6.06
C VAL A 51 3.03 -12.91 -5.57
N VAL A 52 2.00 -12.49 -4.84
CA VAL A 52 1.85 -11.12 -4.32
C VAL A 52 1.96 -11.14 -2.80
N TRP A 53 2.97 -10.46 -2.28
CA TRP A 53 3.18 -10.30 -0.85
C TRP A 53 2.71 -8.93 -0.37
N VAL A 54 1.68 -8.91 0.47
CA VAL A 54 1.08 -7.69 1.02
C VAL A 54 1.41 -7.57 2.50
N THR A 55 2.12 -6.50 2.87
CA THR A 55 2.32 -6.11 4.27
C THR A 55 1.19 -5.19 4.75
N GLY A 56 0.84 -5.24 6.03
CA GLY A 56 -0.30 -4.51 6.56
C GLY A 56 -1.64 -5.06 6.07
N ALA A 57 -1.68 -6.35 5.72
CA ALA A 57 -2.85 -6.99 5.13
C ALA A 57 -4.03 -7.18 6.11
N SER A 58 -3.81 -6.96 7.41
CA SER A 58 -4.83 -7.19 8.46
C SER A 58 -5.94 -6.13 8.57
N SER A 59 -5.83 -5.00 7.85
CA SER A 59 -6.83 -3.94 7.88
C SER A 59 -6.66 -2.90 6.76
N GLY A 60 -7.71 -2.12 6.49
CA GLY A 60 -7.61 -0.91 5.67
C GLY A 60 -7.25 -1.21 4.21
N ILE A 61 -6.34 -0.43 3.62
CA ILE A 61 -5.97 -0.57 2.20
C ILE A 61 -5.38 -1.96 1.91
N GLY A 62 -4.55 -2.51 2.80
CA GLY A 62 -3.93 -3.82 2.61
C GLY A 62 -4.94 -4.98 2.64
N GLU A 63 -5.95 -4.88 3.51
CA GLU A 63 -7.06 -5.85 3.57
C GLU A 63 -7.92 -5.78 2.30
N GLU A 64 -8.34 -4.57 1.91
CA GLU A 64 -9.14 -4.40 0.71
C GLU A 64 -8.37 -4.86 -0.55
N LEU A 65 -7.07 -4.55 -0.62
CA LEU A 65 -6.21 -5.04 -1.69
C LEU A 65 -6.15 -6.57 -1.73
N ALA A 66 -6.07 -7.23 -0.57
CA ALA A 66 -6.11 -8.70 -0.51
C ALA A 66 -7.43 -9.25 -1.06
N PHE A 67 -8.58 -8.63 -0.75
CA PHE A 67 -9.88 -9.04 -1.29
C PHE A 67 -10.03 -8.82 -2.80
N GLN A 68 -9.42 -7.77 -3.34
CA GLN A 68 -9.44 -7.56 -4.80
C GLN A 68 -8.51 -8.54 -5.50
N LEU A 69 -7.30 -8.74 -4.98
CA LEU A 69 -6.35 -9.71 -5.54
C LEU A 69 -6.87 -11.14 -5.45
N SER A 70 -7.66 -11.50 -4.44
CA SER A 70 -8.17 -12.86 -4.29
C SER A 70 -9.11 -13.30 -5.42
N LYS A 71 -9.56 -12.37 -6.26
CA LYS A 71 -10.40 -12.65 -7.43
C LYS A 71 -9.59 -12.90 -8.71
N LEU A 72 -8.27 -12.65 -8.68
CA LEU A 72 -7.42 -12.55 -9.88
C LEU A 72 -6.51 -13.76 -10.10
N GLY A 73 -6.70 -14.87 -9.37
CA GLY A 73 -5.92 -16.10 -9.55
C GLY A 73 -4.42 -15.97 -9.24
N VAL A 74 -4.06 -15.05 -8.34
CA VAL A 74 -2.70 -14.92 -7.77
C VAL A 74 -2.48 -15.93 -6.65
N SER A 75 -1.25 -16.07 -6.17
CA SER A 75 -0.96 -16.57 -4.81
C SER A 75 -0.69 -15.38 -3.89
N LEU A 76 -1.26 -15.38 -2.69
CA LEU A 76 -1.22 -14.29 -1.74
C LEU A 76 -0.36 -14.63 -0.51
N VAL A 77 0.53 -13.72 -0.13
CA VAL A 77 1.15 -13.73 1.20
C VAL A 77 0.58 -12.55 1.98
N LEU A 78 -0.06 -12.85 3.11
CA LEU A 78 -0.67 -11.85 3.99
C LEU A 78 0.19 -11.67 5.23
N SER A 79 0.78 -10.48 5.38
CA SER A 79 1.64 -10.16 6.52
C SER A 79 1.16 -8.96 7.32
N ALA A 80 1.15 -9.14 8.64
CA ALA A 80 0.92 -8.13 9.67
C ALA A 80 1.27 -8.73 11.04
N ARG A 81 1.24 -7.92 12.10
CA ARG A 81 1.50 -8.37 13.48
C ARG A 81 0.41 -9.28 14.04
N ARG A 82 -0.85 -9.04 13.67
CA ARG A 82 -2.03 -9.67 14.28
C ARG A 82 -2.48 -10.90 13.50
N THR A 83 -2.03 -12.08 13.91
CA THR A 83 -2.34 -13.36 13.23
C THR A 83 -3.85 -13.62 13.12
N GLN A 84 -4.63 -13.38 14.17
CA GLN A 84 -6.08 -13.62 14.13
C GLN A 84 -6.80 -12.80 13.06
N GLU A 85 -6.36 -11.56 12.84
CA GLU A 85 -6.92 -10.70 11.79
C GLU A 85 -6.48 -11.12 10.40
N LEU A 86 -5.23 -11.61 10.24
CA LEU A 86 -4.78 -12.19 8.99
C LEU A 86 -5.61 -13.43 8.62
N GLU A 87 -5.91 -14.29 9.59
CA GLU A 87 -6.77 -15.46 9.38
C GLU A 87 -8.20 -15.07 9.02
N ARG A 88 -8.73 -14.00 9.63
CA ARG A 88 -10.03 -13.43 9.24
C ARG A 88 -10.02 -12.94 7.79
N VAL A 89 -8.96 -12.24 7.38
CA VAL A 89 -8.80 -11.75 6.00
C VAL A 89 -8.66 -12.92 5.02
N LYS A 90 -7.84 -13.92 5.35
CA LYS A 90 -7.69 -15.16 4.57
C LYS A 90 -9.04 -15.84 4.37
N ARG A 91 -9.81 -16.07 5.43
CA ARG A 91 -11.13 -16.70 5.34
C ARG A 91 -12.06 -15.96 4.39
N ARG A 92 -12.12 -14.63 4.50
CA ARG A 92 -12.91 -13.79 3.57
C ARG A 92 -12.40 -13.84 2.13
N CYS A 93 -11.09 -13.93 1.93
CA CYS A 93 -10.50 -14.09 0.59
C CYS A 93 -10.92 -15.43 -0.04
N LEU A 94 -11.00 -16.51 0.76
CA LEU A 94 -11.43 -17.83 0.31
C LEU A 94 -12.94 -17.89 0.04
N GLU A 95 -13.75 -17.25 0.88
CA GLU A 95 -15.21 -17.20 0.74
C GLU A 95 -15.66 -16.38 -0.49
N ASN A 96 -15.01 -15.25 -0.75
CA ASN A 96 -15.45 -14.27 -1.75
C ASN A 96 -14.54 -14.20 -3.00
N GLY A 97 -13.44 -14.95 -3.01
CA GLY A 97 -12.45 -14.96 -4.09
C GLY A 97 -12.47 -16.24 -4.91
N ASN A 98 -11.51 -16.33 -5.83
CA ASN A 98 -11.27 -17.51 -6.66
C ASN A 98 -9.89 -18.11 -6.29
N MET A 99 -9.75 -18.52 -5.03
CA MET A 99 -8.49 -19.06 -4.47
C MET A 99 -8.76 -20.25 -3.57
N LYS A 100 -7.76 -21.13 -3.42
CA LYS A 100 -7.77 -22.26 -2.50
C LYS A 100 -6.87 -21.96 -1.31
N GLU A 101 -7.02 -22.76 -0.24
CA GLU A 101 -6.22 -22.64 0.99
C GLU A 101 -4.70 -22.55 0.72
N LYS A 102 -4.21 -23.39 -0.20
CA LYS A 102 -2.81 -23.45 -0.61
C LYS A 102 -2.30 -22.20 -1.36
N ASP A 103 -3.21 -21.37 -1.87
CA ASP A 103 -2.84 -20.18 -2.62
C ASP A 103 -2.64 -18.98 -1.67
N ILE A 104 -2.91 -19.13 -0.35
CA ILE A 104 -2.78 -18.07 0.65
C ILE A 104 -1.86 -18.50 1.80
N LEU A 105 -0.73 -17.82 1.93
CA LEU A 105 0.16 -17.92 3.08
C LEU A 105 -0.12 -16.79 4.08
N VAL A 106 -0.53 -17.14 5.30
CA VAL A 106 -0.55 -16.21 6.43
C VAL A 106 0.84 -16.20 7.06
N LEU A 107 1.50 -15.04 7.04
CA LEU A 107 2.87 -14.88 7.51
C LEU A 107 2.95 -13.70 8.49
N PRO A 108 2.80 -13.95 9.80
CA PRO A 108 2.95 -12.91 10.82
C PRO A 108 4.31 -12.23 10.70
N LEU A 109 4.31 -10.89 10.70
CA LEU A 109 5.50 -10.08 10.49
C LEU A 109 5.37 -8.76 11.24
N ASP A 110 6.36 -8.44 12.06
CA ASP A 110 6.55 -7.11 12.62
C ASP A 110 7.63 -6.39 11.81
N LEU A 111 7.27 -5.27 11.18
CA LEU A 111 8.20 -4.47 10.38
C LEU A 111 9.27 -3.77 11.22
N ALA A 112 9.04 -3.58 12.53
CA ALA A 112 10.07 -3.04 13.41
C ALA A 112 11.19 -4.07 13.67
N ASP A 113 10.88 -5.38 13.63
CA ASP A 113 11.86 -6.45 13.79
C ASP A 113 12.52 -6.82 12.46
N THR A 114 13.42 -5.94 12.02
CA THR A 114 14.16 -6.11 10.76
C THR A 114 15.01 -7.38 10.70
N SER A 115 15.33 -8.01 11.85
CA SER A 115 16.10 -9.26 11.89
C SER A 115 15.30 -10.46 11.36
N SER A 116 13.97 -10.39 11.43
CA SER A 116 13.07 -11.45 10.98
C SER A 116 12.83 -11.46 9.46
N HIS A 117 13.12 -10.36 8.76
CA HIS A 117 12.70 -10.13 7.38
C HIS A 117 13.32 -11.10 6.36
N ASP A 118 14.59 -11.48 6.56
CA ASP A 118 15.27 -12.47 5.72
C ASP A 118 14.62 -13.85 5.88
N THR A 119 14.36 -14.25 7.12
CA THR A 119 13.65 -15.51 7.43
C THR A 119 12.24 -15.52 6.84
N ALA A 120 11.49 -14.42 6.97
CA ALA A 120 10.17 -14.27 6.36
C ALA A 120 10.23 -14.37 4.83
N THR A 121 11.21 -13.73 4.20
CA THR A 121 11.41 -13.79 2.75
C THR A 121 11.70 -15.22 2.30
N LYS A 122 12.58 -15.93 3.01
CA LYS A 122 12.88 -17.34 2.75
C LYS A 122 11.67 -18.25 2.92
N ALA A 123 10.78 -17.95 3.87
CA ALA A 123 9.54 -18.70 4.05
C ALA A 123 8.62 -18.56 2.82
N VAL A 124 8.45 -17.34 2.29
CA VAL A 124 7.66 -17.11 1.07
C VAL A 124 8.28 -17.83 -0.13
N LEU A 125 9.61 -17.73 -0.29
CA LEU A 125 10.31 -18.40 -1.38
C LEU A 125 10.22 -19.93 -1.27
N ARG A 126 10.19 -20.49 -0.06
CA ARG A 126 10.00 -21.93 0.15
C ARG A 126 8.58 -22.37 -0.23
N GLU A 127 7.58 -21.58 0.11
CA GLU A 127 6.16 -21.91 -0.14
C GLU A 127 5.81 -21.80 -1.63
N PHE A 128 6.19 -20.69 -2.27
CA PHE A 128 5.73 -20.37 -3.63
C PHE A 128 6.84 -20.35 -4.68
N GLY A 129 8.11 -20.56 -4.28
CA GLY A 129 9.27 -20.53 -5.17
C GLY A 129 9.69 -19.12 -5.62
N ARG A 130 8.83 -18.12 -5.43
CA ARG A 130 9.06 -16.77 -5.96
C ARG A 130 8.27 -15.68 -5.24
N ILE A 131 8.66 -14.43 -5.47
CA ILE A 131 7.93 -13.21 -5.11
C ILE A 131 7.90 -12.34 -6.36
N ASP A 132 6.71 -12.17 -6.94
CA ASP A 132 6.55 -11.37 -8.17
C ASP A 132 6.21 -9.91 -7.85
N ILE A 133 5.41 -9.70 -6.80
CA ILE A 133 4.99 -8.38 -6.37
C ILE A 133 5.17 -8.26 -4.85
N LEU A 134 5.96 -7.28 -4.41
CA LEU A 134 6.04 -6.86 -3.00
C LEU A 134 5.24 -5.57 -2.82
N VAL A 135 4.20 -5.62 -1.99
CA VAL A 135 3.40 -4.46 -1.59
C VAL A 135 3.75 -4.06 -0.16
N ASN A 136 4.61 -3.06 -0.06
CA ASN A 136 4.97 -2.38 1.19
C ASN A 136 3.85 -1.42 1.58
N ASN A 137 2.82 -1.94 2.26
CA ASN A 137 1.64 -1.18 2.67
C ASN A 137 1.56 -0.93 4.18
N ALA A 138 2.18 -1.76 5.02
CA ALA A 138 2.14 -1.53 6.46
C ALA A 138 2.75 -0.17 6.85
N GLY A 139 2.16 0.45 7.86
CA GLY A 139 2.64 1.68 8.45
C GLY A 139 1.75 2.15 9.59
N GLU A 140 2.32 3.01 10.42
CA GLU A 140 1.69 3.65 11.57
C GLU A 140 1.58 5.16 11.34
N SER A 141 0.71 5.82 12.11
CA SER A 141 0.58 7.29 12.10
C SER A 141 0.66 7.86 13.52
N ASN A 142 0.85 9.17 13.63
CA ASN A 142 0.70 9.90 14.88
C ASN A 142 -0.19 11.12 14.67
N TYR A 143 -0.83 11.58 15.74
CA TYR A 143 -1.64 12.79 15.72
C TYR A 143 -1.45 13.58 17.01
N CYS A 144 -0.45 14.47 17.02
CA CYS A 144 -0.10 15.33 18.13
C CYS A 144 0.80 16.49 17.67
N PHE A 145 0.80 17.60 18.41
CA PHE A 145 1.78 18.66 18.18
C PHE A 145 3.20 18.14 18.40
N ALA A 146 4.16 18.62 17.61
CA ALA A 146 5.55 18.20 17.72
C ALA A 146 6.14 18.45 19.13
N VAL A 147 5.73 19.54 19.78
CA VAL A 147 6.14 19.89 21.15
C VAL A 147 5.60 18.93 22.21
N ASP A 148 4.49 18.24 21.92
CA ASP A 148 3.83 17.30 22.82
C ASP A 148 4.26 15.84 22.59
N ALA A 149 4.93 15.56 21.48
CA ALA A 149 5.29 14.22 21.05
C ALA A 149 6.62 13.79 21.67
N ASN A 150 6.65 12.67 22.39
CA ASN A 150 7.91 12.08 22.81
C ASN A 150 8.73 11.66 21.57
N LEU A 151 10.06 11.85 21.62
CA LEU A 151 10.99 11.41 20.59
C LEU A 151 10.82 9.92 20.22
N ASP A 152 10.43 9.08 21.18
CA ASP A 152 10.19 7.65 20.90
C ASP A 152 9.07 7.42 19.88
N VAL A 153 8.06 8.31 19.80
CA VAL A 153 7.04 8.26 18.73
C VAL A 153 7.69 8.41 17.35
N PHE A 154 8.66 9.32 17.21
CA PHE A 154 9.38 9.51 15.96
C PHE A 154 10.25 8.30 15.62
N LYS A 155 10.90 7.68 16.62
CA LYS A 155 11.70 6.47 16.43
C LYS A 155 10.83 5.33 15.90
N VAL A 156 9.70 5.02 16.56
CA VAL A 156 8.78 3.96 16.11
C VAL A 156 8.27 4.21 14.69
N LEU A 157 7.91 5.45 14.35
CA LEU A 157 7.47 5.79 13.00
C LEU A 157 8.57 5.58 11.96
N MET A 158 9.82 5.92 12.28
CA MET A 158 10.96 5.67 11.40
C MET A 158 11.30 4.18 11.29
N GLU A 159 11.22 3.44 12.39
CA GLU A 159 11.46 1.99 12.42
C GLU A 159 10.44 1.26 11.56
N VAL A 160 9.15 1.53 11.74
CA VAL A 160 8.08 0.81 11.02
C VAL A 160 7.92 1.33 9.59
N ASN A 161 7.68 2.63 9.41
CA ASN A 161 7.28 3.15 8.09
C ASN A 161 8.44 3.21 7.11
N TYR A 162 9.66 3.47 7.61
CA TYR A 162 10.84 3.65 6.77
C TYR A 162 11.76 2.42 6.82
N LEU A 163 12.42 2.16 7.95
CA LEU A 163 13.45 1.11 8.04
C LEU A 163 12.85 -0.28 7.80
N GLY A 164 11.64 -0.55 8.26
CA GLY A 164 10.95 -1.81 8.05
C GLY A 164 10.71 -2.08 6.56
N THR A 165 10.16 -1.08 5.85
CA THR A 165 9.97 -1.12 4.40
C THR A 165 11.29 -1.27 3.64
N VAL A 166 12.32 -0.51 4.02
CA VAL A 166 13.65 -0.59 3.40
C VAL A 166 14.25 -1.98 3.61
N SER A 167 14.22 -2.49 4.83
CA SER A 167 14.77 -3.79 5.18
C SER A 167 14.09 -4.92 4.41
N LEU A 168 12.76 -4.97 4.39
CA LEU A 168 12.03 -6.00 3.65
C LEU A 168 12.29 -5.92 2.14
N THR A 169 12.33 -4.70 1.59
CA THR A 169 12.69 -4.49 0.19
C THR A 169 14.10 -5.01 -0.11
N LYS A 170 15.07 -4.78 0.77
CA LYS A 170 16.44 -5.29 0.63
C LYS A 170 16.53 -6.83 0.70
N CYS A 171 15.66 -7.49 1.44
CA CYS A 171 15.60 -8.97 1.46
C CYS A 171 15.01 -9.53 0.15
N VAL A 172 14.00 -8.89 -0.41
CA VAL A 172 13.29 -9.37 -1.61
C VAL A 172 14.01 -9.00 -2.91
N LEU A 173 14.64 -7.83 -2.97
CA LEU A 173 15.18 -7.28 -4.21
C LEU A 173 16.26 -8.15 -4.88
N PRO A 174 17.23 -8.77 -4.16
CA PRO A 174 18.21 -9.66 -4.78
C PRO A 174 17.57 -10.81 -5.57
N HIS A 175 16.49 -11.40 -5.03
CA HIS A 175 15.73 -12.45 -5.71
C HIS A 175 15.06 -11.95 -7.00
N MET A 176 14.49 -10.74 -6.97
CA MET A 176 13.92 -10.11 -8.17
C MET A 176 15.00 -9.79 -9.22
N MET A 177 16.19 -9.36 -8.78
CA MET A 177 17.34 -9.08 -9.65
C MET A 177 17.88 -10.35 -10.31
N GLU A 178 18.03 -11.44 -9.57
CA GLU A 178 18.45 -12.75 -10.10
C GLU A 178 17.47 -13.24 -11.17
N ARG A 179 16.16 -13.10 -10.90
CA ARG A 179 15.10 -13.44 -11.86
C ARG A 179 14.91 -12.43 -12.98
N LYS A 180 15.55 -11.26 -12.90
CA LYS A 180 15.37 -10.11 -13.80
C LYS A 180 13.90 -9.67 -13.95
N GLN A 181 13.08 -9.94 -12.94
CA GLN A 181 11.65 -9.67 -12.96
C GLN A 181 11.12 -9.42 -11.55
N GLY A 182 10.35 -8.34 -11.38
CA GLY A 182 9.67 -8.06 -10.12
C GLY A 182 8.91 -6.74 -10.12
N LYS A 183 8.00 -6.58 -9.17
CA LYS A 183 7.27 -5.33 -8.95
C LYS A 183 7.32 -4.97 -7.48
N ILE A 184 7.71 -3.73 -7.19
CA ILE A 184 7.69 -3.18 -5.83
C ILE A 184 6.66 -2.07 -5.81
N VAL A 185 5.69 -2.18 -4.90
CA VAL A 185 4.67 -1.16 -4.66
C VAL A 185 4.89 -0.62 -3.25
N ILE A 186 5.13 0.68 -3.15
CA ILE A 186 5.30 1.37 -1.87
C ILE A 186 4.06 2.23 -1.61
N MET A 187 3.35 1.93 -0.52
CA MET A 187 2.25 2.74 -0.01
C MET A 187 2.81 3.92 0.78
N ASN A 188 2.92 5.05 0.09
CA ASN A 188 3.28 6.31 0.71
C ASN A 188 2.00 7.03 1.19
N SER A 189 1.94 8.35 1.05
CA SER A 189 0.79 9.19 1.38
C SER A 189 0.98 10.55 0.74
N LEU A 190 -0.09 11.33 0.58
CA LEU A 190 0.02 12.76 0.33
C LEU A 190 0.90 13.47 1.37
N ALA A 191 0.95 12.95 2.61
CA ALA A 191 1.84 13.40 3.68
C ALA A 191 3.34 13.21 3.37
N GLY A 192 3.69 12.38 2.38
CA GLY A 192 5.06 12.27 1.87
C GLY A 192 5.41 13.30 0.80
N ILE A 193 4.48 14.21 0.48
CA ILE A 193 4.62 15.28 -0.53
C ILE A 193 4.38 16.64 0.11
N GLN A 194 3.31 16.75 0.90
CA GLN A 194 2.85 18.00 1.48
C GLN A 194 2.74 17.87 3.00
N PRO A 195 3.14 18.90 3.77
CA PRO A 195 2.97 18.90 5.21
C PRO A 195 1.50 19.12 5.61
N SER A 196 1.17 18.65 6.82
CA SER A 196 -0.09 18.88 7.52
C SER A 196 0.22 19.05 9.01
N PRO A 197 -0.49 19.92 9.75
CA PRO A 197 -0.29 20.04 11.20
C PRO A 197 -0.55 18.71 11.92
N LEU A 198 -0.01 18.58 13.12
CA LEU A 198 -0.22 17.46 14.06
C LEU A 198 0.37 16.10 13.65
N CYS A 199 1.07 16.01 12.51
CA CYS A 199 1.58 14.73 11.99
C CYS A 199 3.09 14.77 11.69
N CYS A 200 3.88 15.57 12.42
CA CYS A 200 5.29 15.83 12.08
C CYS A 200 6.13 14.55 11.94
N GLY A 201 6.02 13.61 12.89
CA GLY A 201 6.73 12.33 12.82
C GLY A 201 6.30 11.48 11.62
N TYR A 202 4.99 11.37 11.39
CA TYR A 202 4.44 10.62 10.28
C TYR A 202 4.88 11.20 8.93
N ILE A 203 4.75 12.52 8.76
CA ILE A 203 5.17 13.25 7.56
C ILE A 203 6.67 13.06 7.30
N ALA A 204 7.51 13.17 8.33
CA ALA A 204 8.95 12.94 8.20
C ALA A 204 9.24 11.52 7.71
N SER A 205 8.58 10.51 8.30
CA SER A 205 8.75 9.11 7.88
C SER A 205 8.31 8.85 6.43
N LYS A 206 7.23 9.48 5.96
CA LYS A 206 6.72 9.36 4.58
C LYS A 206 7.56 10.16 3.57
N HIS A 207 8.17 11.27 3.97
CA HIS A 207 9.18 11.95 3.16
C HIS A 207 10.46 11.12 3.01
N ALA A 208 10.94 10.51 4.10
CA ALA A 208 12.08 9.60 4.06
C ALA A 208 11.81 8.40 3.12
N LEU A 209 10.63 7.80 3.23
CA LEU A 209 10.19 6.70 2.35
C LEU A 209 10.12 7.12 0.88
N ARG A 210 9.63 8.33 0.58
CA ARG A 210 9.64 8.89 -0.78
C ARG A 210 11.06 9.09 -1.30
N GLY A 211 11.97 9.59 -0.46
CA GLY A 211 13.39 9.76 -0.80
C GLY A 211 14.03 8.42 -1.19
N PHE A 212 13.83 7.38 -0.37
CA PHE A 212 14.29 6.03 -0.67
C PHE A 212 13.71 5.49 -1.98
N ALA A 213 12.39 5.60 -2.18
CA ALA A 213 11.74 5.12 -3.40
C ALA A 213 12.29 5.79 -4.66
N ASN A 214 12.60 7.09 -4.59
CA ASN A 214 13.15 7.84 -5.72
C ASN A 214 14.61 7.45 -6.02
N ALA A 215 15.43 7.28 -4.98
CA ALA A 215 16.82 6.83 -5.14
C ALA A 215 16.87 5.40 -5.70
N LEU A 216 16.10 4.48 -5.10
CA LEU A 216 16.04 3.09 -5.57
C LEU A 216 15.57 2.99 -7.02
N ARG A 217 14.62 3.83 -7.45
CA ARG A 217 14.19 3.87 -8.85
C ARG A 217 15.34 4.17 -9.82
N THR A 218 16.28 5.04 -9.44
CA THR A 218 17.46 5.33 -10.27
C THR A 218 18.44 4.17 -10.32
N GLU A 219 18.58 3.41 -9.24
CA GLU A 219 19.43 2.21 -9.20
C GLU A 219 18.85 1.06 -10.04
N LEU A 220 17.52 1.00 -10.21
CA LEU A 220 16.84 -0.03 -10.99
C LEU A 220 16.83 0.22 -12.51
N LEU A 221 17.45 1.30 -13.01
CA LEU A 221 17.48 1.59 -14.44
C LEU A 221 18.16 0.48 -15.27
N ASP A 222 19.17 -0.18 -14.69
CA ASP A 222 19.86 -1.31 -15.32
C ASP A 222 19.07 -2.64 -15.21
N HIS A 223 17.92 -2.63 -14.55
CA HIS A 223 17.04 -3.78 -14.32
C HIS A 223 15.63 -3.53 -14.88
N PRO A 224 15.44 -3.43 -16.21
CA PRO A 224 14.18 -3.01 -16.83
C PRO A 224 12.98 -3.93 -16.54
N GLY A 225 13.22 -5.18 -16.11
CA GLY A 225 12.16 -6.10 -15.68
C GLY A 225 11.67 -5.89 -14.24
N ILE A 226 12.29 -4.97 -13.48
CA ILE A 226 11.91 -4.62 -12.12
C ILE A 226 11.30 -3.22 -12.10
N THR A 227 10.03 -3.13 -11.72
CA THR A 227 9.32 -1.83 -11.67
C THR A 227 9.03 -1.42 -10.23
N LEU A 228 9.24 -0.14 -9.91
CA LEU A 228 8.90 0.44 -8.61
C LEU A 228 7.83 1.53 -8.73
N SER A 229 6.67 1.27 -8.13
CA SER A 229 5.54 2.20 -8.06
C SER A 229 5.36 2.74 -6.65
N THR A 230 5.12 4.05 -6.55
CA THR A 230 4.80 4.71 -5.27
C THR A 230 3.38 5.25 -5.33
N ILE A 231 2.52 4.78 -4.44
CA ILE A 231 1.13 5.24 -4.35
C ILE A 231 1.05 6.28 -3.23
N CYS A 232 0.43 7.43 -3.49
CA CYS A 232 0.31 8.51 -2.51
C CYS A 232 -1.18 8.84 -2.24
N PRO A 233 -1.91 8.01 -1.48
CA PRO A 233 -3.31 8.28 -1.19
C PRO A 233 -3.49 9.56 -0.36
N GLY A 234 -4.63 10.22 -0.57
CA GLY A 234 -5.17 11.23 0.34
C GLY A 234 -5.81 10.59 1.59
N PRO A 235 -6.72 11.29 2.27
CA PRO A 235 -7.47 10.71 3.38
C PRO A 235 -8.30 9.52 2.91
N VAL A 236 -8.05 8.34 3.49
CA VAL A 236 -8.81 7.11 3.23
C VAL A 236 -9.48 6.68 4.52
N HIS A 237 -10.77 6.33 4.43
CA HIS A 237 -11.51 5.81 5.58
C HIS A 237 -10.93 4.46 6.00
N SER A 238 -10.09 4.47 7.04
CA SER A 238 -9.40 3.29 7.55
C SER A 238 -9.13 3.42 9.04
N ASN A 239 -8.75 2.32 9.68
CA ASN A 239 -8.42 2.30 11.11
C ASN A 239 -7.12 3.04 11.45
N ILE A 240 -6.40 3.62 10.48
CA ILE A 240 -5.16 4.38 10.74
C ILE A 240 -5.41 5.58 11.67
N TYR A 241 -6.59 6.20 11.57
CA TYR A 241 -7.04 7.28 12.47
C TYR A 241 -7.56 6.79 13.82
N LYS A 242 -7.80 5.48 13.98
CA LYS A 242 -8.17 4.90 15.28
C LYS A 242 -6.95 4.40 16.05
N ASN A 243 -5.86 4.07 15.33
CA ASN A 243 -4.67 3.43 15.88
C ASN A 243 -3.44 4.36 15.89
N TYR A 244 -3.61 5.68 15.82
CA TYR A 244 -2.45 6.59 15.82
C TYR A 244 -1.75 6.61 17.19
N LEU A 245 -0.43 6.76 17.16
CA LEU A 245 0.37 6.97 18.37
C LEU A 245 0.02 8.32 18.98
N THR A 246 -0.31 8.30 20.28
CA THR A 246 -0.54 9.49 21.12
C THR A 246 0.75 9.91 21.81
N ARG A 247 0.70 10.88 22.75
CA ARG A 247 1.86 11.57 23.36
C ARG A 247 2.97 10.64 23.89
N GLU A 248 2.62 9.43 24.32
CA GLU A 248 3.55 8.40 24.80
C GLU A 248 3.54 7.21 23.83
N ALA A 249 4.72 6.66 23.51
CA ALA A 249 4.80 5.42 22.75
C ALA A 249 4.11 4.32 23.56
N ILE A 250 3.05 3.72 22.99
CA ILE A 250 2.22 2.72 23.67
C ILE A 250 3.13 1.60 24.19
N LYS A 251 3.26 1.52 25.52
CA LYS A 251 3.75 0.32 26.21
C LYS A 251 2.62 -0.69 26.19
N ASP A 252 2.89 -1.80 25.52
CA ASP A 252 2.20 -3.09 25.61
C ASP A 252 0.85 -3.23 24.86
N ASN A 253 0.83 -4.20 23.94
CA ASN A 253 -0.36 -4.67 23.21
C ASN A 253 -0.90 -5.92 23.90
N SER A 254 -1.06 -5.85 25.22
CA SER A 254 -1.72 -6.86 26.02
C SER A 254 -2.74 -6.19 26.93
N VAL A 255 -3.92 -6.79 26.99
CA VAL A 255 -5.14 -6.38 27.71
C VAL A 255 -6.12 -5.52 26.88
N GLY A 256 -7.30 -6.10 26.66
CA GLY A 256 -8.39 -5.52 25.89
C GLY A 256 -9.27 -4.54 26.65
N ASP A 257 -10.22 -4.01 25.89
CA ASP A 257 -11.36 -3.16 26.26
C ASP A 257 -11.05 -1.78 26.87
N HIS A 258 -11.38 -0.72 26.14
CA HIS A 258 -12.45 0.20 26.55
C HIS A 258 -12.67 1.35 25.57
N ASP A 259 -13.94 1.49 25.21
CA ASP A 259 -14.62 2.69 24.72
C ASP A 259 -14.24 3.95 25.52
N LYS A 260 -13.56 4.90 24.87
CA LYS A 260 -13.58 6.33 25.23
C LYS A 260 -13.49 7.20 23.98
N ARG A 261 -14.66 7.63 23.49
CA ARG A 261 -14.76 8.81 22.63
C ARG A 261 -14.30 10.06 23.41
N PRO A 262 -13.53 10.98 22.80
CA PRO A 262 -13.41 12.32 23.34
C PRO A 262 -14.74 13.06 23.11
N SER A 263 -15.38 13.46 24.20
CA SER A 263 -16.48 14.42 24.24
C SER A 263 -16.01 15.78 23.72
N LYS A 264 -16.86 16.46 22.94
CA LYS A 264 -16.88 17.93 22.90
C LYS A 264 -17.29 18.47 24.25
#